data_AF-A0A7L9FKS7-F1
#
_entry.id   AF-A0A7L9FKS7-F1
#
_cell.length_a   1.000
_cell.length_b   1.000
_cell.length_c   1.000
_cell.angle_alpha   90.00
_cell.angle_beta   90.00
_cell.angle_gamma   90.00
#
_symmetry.space_group_name_H-M   'P 1'
#
loop_
_entity.id
_entity.type
_entity.pdbx_description
1 polymer ?
#
loop_
_entity_poly.entity_id
_entity_poly.type
_entity_poly.pdbx_seq_one_letter_code
_entity_poly.pdbx_strand_id
1 'polypeptide(L)'
;MEECRGLAMRRRGQVRIVEAVLATFMVVAVILMVMAFTRPLKSTYIRETTDLRRLAYNLLNDMATAGVYERTVGRAITNPGNKGWIDDLRLLVSSSLPPELVFNMTIYRVDFNPASGATSFVKLGSVANSDFSRIQLYESESVTYTYVATSDPDKVRGMVIYIVLTLGFAG
;
A
#
# COMPACT_ATOMS: atom_id res chain seq x y z
N MET A 1 56.83 -4.34 57.59
CA MET A 1 55.37 -4.40 57.37
C MET A 1 54.83 -3.29 56.45
N GLU A 2 55.66 -2.34 55.98
CA GLU A 2 55.20 -1.22 55.14
C GLU A 2 55.22 -1.51 53.63
N GLU A 3 56.11 -2.39 53.14
CA GLU A 3 56.15 -2.75 51.72
C GLU A 3 54.89 -3.47 51.22
N CYS A 4 54.23 -4.26 52.08
CA CYS A 4 52.95 -4.92 51.73
C CYS A 4 51.78 -3.93 51.58
N ARG A 5 51.82 -2.76 52.24
CA ARG A 5 50.78 -1.73 52.12
C ARG A 5 50.85 -0.98 50.79
N GLY A 6 52.04 -0.75 50.25
CA GLY A 6 52.24 -0.11 48.94
C GLY A 6 51.70 -0.95 47.78
N LEU A 7 51.91 -2.27 47.83
CA LEU A 7 51.38 -3.22 46.83
C LEU A 7 49.84 -3.31 46.86
N ALA A 8 49.23 -3.25 48.05
CA ALA A 8 47.77 -3.29 48.21
C ALA A 8 47.08 -2.03 47.67
N MET A 9 47.67 -0.83 47.87
CA MET A 9 47.14 0.41 47.30
C MET A 9 47.25 0.44 45.77
N ARG A 10 48.37 -0.03 45.22
CA ARG A 10 48.57 -0.09 43.75
C ARG A 10 47.57 -1.04 43.09
N ARG A 11 47.26 -2.19 43.73
CA ARG A 11 46.20 -3.11 43.28
C ARG A 11 44.80 -2.49 43.35
N ARG A 12 44.48 -1.73 44.41
CA ARG A 12 43.19 -1.00 44.51
C ARG A 12 43.04 0.07 43.44
N GLY A 13 44.12 0.77 43.09
CA GLY A 13 44.14 1.73 41.99
C GLY A 13 43.91 1.08 40.63
N GLN A 14 44.58 -0.06 40.37
CA GLN A 14 44.39 -0.83 39.15
C GLN A 14 42.96 -1.37 39.01
N VAL A 15 42.35 -1.85 40.10
CA VAL A 15 40.96 -2.33 40.09
C VAL A 15 39.98 -1.22 39.69
N ARG A 16 40.16 0.00 40.22
CA ARG A 16 39.32 1.16 39.84
C ARG A 16 39.43 1.53 38.37
N ILE A 17 40.63 1.41 37.79
CA ILE A 17 40.86 1.69 36.37
C ILE A 17 40.15 0.63 35.51
N VAL A 18 40.29 -0.65 35.86
CA VAL A 18 39.62 -1.76 35.16
C VAL A 18 38.09 -1.63 35.24
N GLU A 19 37.57 -1.23 36.39
CA GLU A 19 36.14 -0.96 36.60
C GLU A 19 35.62 0.19 35.72
N ALA A 20 36.36 1.31 35.64
CA ALA A 20 36.00 2.42 34.78
C ALA A 20 36.00 2.07 33.29
N VAL A 21 36.96 1.23 32.85
CA VAL A 21 37.03 0.73 31.47
C VAL A 21 35.87 -0.21 31.16
N LEU A 22 35.51 -1.09 32.09
CA LEU A 22 34.35 -1.98 31.92
C LEU A 22 33.03 -1.19 31.91
N ALA A 23 32.88 -0.20 32.78
CA ALA A 23 31.70 0.65 32.82
C ALA A 23 31.52 1.45 31.52
N THR A 24 32.60 2.05 30.99
CA THR A 24 32.56 2.77 29.71
C THR A 24 32.26 1.82 28.55
N PHE A 25 32.83 0.61 28.53
CA PHE A 25 32.51 -0.39 27.53
C PHE A 25 31.03 -0.81 27.58
N MET A 26 30.47 -1.02 28.77
CA MET A 26 29.04 -1.34 28.95
C MET A 26 28.15 -0.22 28.42
N VAL A 27 28.46 1.04 28.76
CA VAL A 27 27.69 2.19 28.28
C VAL A 27 27.71 2.29 26.75
N VAL A 28 28.89 2.13 26.13
CA VAL A 28 29.01 2.14 24.66
C VAL A 28 28.24 0.99 24.03
N ALA A 29 28.33 -0.22 24.59
CA ALA A 29 27.60 -1.38 24.10
C ALA A 29 26.08 -1.18 24.19
N VAL A 30 25.59 -0.62 25.30
CA VAL A 30 24.16 -0.28 25.47
C VAL A 30 23.72 0.77 24.45
N ILE A 31 24.51 1.83 24.23
CA ILE A 31 24.19 2.86 23.24
C ILE A 31 24.14 2.26 21.82
N LEU A 32 25.10 1.40 21.46
CA LEU A 32 25.11 0.70 20.17
C LEU A 32 23.89 -0.22 20.01
N MET A 33 23.52 -0.94 21.07
CA MET A 33 22.34 -1.80 21.08
C MET A 33 21.05 -0.98 20.93
N VAL A 34 20.90 0.12 21.67
CA VAL A 34 19.77 1.05 21.54
C VAL A 34 19.71 1.64 20.13
N MET A 35 20.84 2.03 19.53
CA MET A 35 20.88 2.52 18.15
C MET A 35 20.50 1.44 17.13
N ALA A 36 20.83 0.17 17.39
CA ALA A 36 20.41 -0.94 16.54
C ALA A 36 18.88 -1.19 16.62
N PHE A 37 18.28 -1.05 17.81
CA PHE A 37 16.84 -1.20 18.01
C PHE A 37 16.01 0.04 17.65
N THR A 38 16.59 1.24 17.71
CA THR A 38 15.90 2.49 17.36
C THR A 38 15.97 2.85 15.88
N ARG A 39 16.70 2.08 15.05
CA ARG A 39 16.54 2.17 13.59
C ARG A 39 15.06 1.95 13.27
N PRO A 40 14.34 2.94 12.71
CA PRO A 40 12.92 2.80 12.50
C PRO A 40 12.68 1.75 11.42
N LEU A 41 12.34 0.52 11.84
CA LEU A 41 11.91 -0.60 10.98
C LEU A 41 10.62 -0.31 10.19
N LYS A 42 10.16 0.94 10.14
CA LYS A 42 8.78 1.31 9.80
C LYS A 42 8.62 2.64 9.07
N SER A 43 9.69 3.32 8.65
CA SER A 43 9.53 4.65 8.03
C SER A 43 9.24 4.59 6.53
N THR A 44 10.10 3.93 5.74
CA THR A 44 10.04 4.02 4.27
C THR A 44 8.92 3.16 3.69
N TYR A 45 8.94 1.84 3.94
CA TYR A 45 7.92 0.91 3.43
C TYR A 45 6.47 1.25 3.84
N ILE A 46 6.26 1.67 5.10
CA ILE A 46 4.91 2.07 5.56
C ILE A 46 4.48 3.40 4.94
N ARG A 47 5.43 4.30 4.68
CA ARG A 47 5.15 5.58 4.03
C ARG A 47 4.83 5.39 2.55
N GLU A 48 5.60 4.57 1.84
CA GLU A 48 5.38 4.30 0.41
C GLU A 48 4.04 3.60 0.18
N THR A 49 3.70 2.57 0.97
CA THR A 49 2.37 1.94 0.91
C THR A 49 1.23 2.89 1.28
N THR A 50 1.44 3.80 2.23
CA THR A 50 0.44 4.85 2.57
C THR A 50 0.27 5.86 1.44
N ASP A 51 1.36 6.24 0.78
CA ASP A 51 1.33 7.18 -0.33
C ASP A 51 0.70 6.53 -1.58
N LEU A 52 0.97 5.25 -1.85
CA LEU A 52 0.25 4.45 -2.85
C LEU A 52 -1.25 4.36 -2.56
N ARG A 53 -1.64 4.16 -1.30
CA ARG A 53 -3.06 4.14 -0.89
C ARG A 53 -3.73 5.48 -1.17
N ARG A 54 -3.07 6.59 -0.82
CA ARG A 54 -3.58 7.94 -1.08
C ARG A 54 -3.71 8.21 -2.57
N LEU A 55 -2.71 7.83 -3.36
CA LEU A 55 -2.73 7.94 -4.82
C LEU A 55 -3.91 7.15 -5.42
N ALA A 56 -4.12 5.91 -4.97
CA ALA A 56 -5.23 5.07 -5.41
C ALA A 56 -6.58 5.72 -5.13
N TYR A 57 -6.81 6.20 -3.89
CA TYR A 57 -8.08 6.86 -3.54
C TYR A 57 -8.29 8.17 -4.29
N ASN A 58 -7.24 8.99 -4.44
CA ASN A 58 -7.32 10.23 -5.20
C ASN A 58 -7.71 9.94 -6.66
N LEU A 59 -7.01 9.01 -7.31
CA LEU A 59 -7.35 8.58 -8.67
C LEU A 59 -8.81 8.10 -8.78
N LEU A 60 -9.22 7.19 -7.90
CA LEU A 60 -10.57 6.62 -7.93
C LEU A 60 -11.65 7.67 -7.69
N ASN A 61 -11.37 8.64 -6.81
CA ASN A 61 -12.26 9.77 -6.51
C ASN A 61 -12.31 10.80 -7.64
N ASP A 62 -11.17 11.11 -8.27
CA ASP A 62 -11.10 12.02 -9.41
C ASP A 62 -11.86 11.45 -10.60
N MET A 63 -11.72 10.14 -10.85
CA MET A 63 -12.53 9.43 -11.84
C MET A 63 -14.02 9.44 -11.51
N ALA A 64 -14.40 9.29 -10.23
CA ALA A 64 -15.78 9.40 -9.78
C ALA A 64 -16.35 10.81 -10.05
N THR A 65 -15.61 11.84 -9.64
CA THR A 65 -15.99 13.25 -9.78
C THR A 65 -16.09 13.65 -11.24
N ALA A 66 -15.20 13.11 -12.09
CA ALA A 66 -15.24 13.30 -13.52
C ALA A 66 -16.27 12.38 -14.23
N GLY A 67 -17.09 11.60 -13.54
CA GLY A 67 -18.10 10.72 -14.16
C GLY A 67 -17.51 9.73 -15.17
N VAL A 68 -16.29 9.24 -14.92
CA VAL A 68 -15.60 8.30 -15.81
C VAL A 68 -16.28 6.94 -15.79
N TYR A 69 -16.75 6.50 -14.62
CA TYR A 69 -17.36 5.17 -14.46
C TYR A 69 -18.65 5.03 -15.27
N GLU A 70 -19.52 6.02 -15.29
CA GLU A 70 -20.74 6.00 -16.11
C GLU A 70 -20.42 5.97 -17.59
N ARG A 71 -19.44 6.76 -18.02
CA ARG A 71 -19.06 6.89 -19.43
C ARG A 71 -18.33 5.66 -19.97
N THR A 72 -17.59 4.95 -19.12
CA THR A 72 -16.80 3.77 -19.49
C THR A 72 -17.52 2.48 -19.08
N VAL A 73 -17.58 2.19 -17.77
CA VAL A 73 -18.19 0.99 -17.20
C VAL A 73 -19.69 0.91 -17.52
N GLY A 74 -20.40 2.04 -17.61
CA GLY A 74 -21.80 2.04 -18.05
C GLY A 74 -22.02 1.45 -19.44
N ARG A 75 -21.02 1.53 -20.34
CA ARG A 75 -21.06 0.87 -21.65
C ARG A 75 -20.97 -0.65 -21.52
N ALA A 76 -20.18 -1.16 -20.56
CA ALA A 76 -20.07 -2.59 -20.27
C ALA A 76 -21.42 -3.17 -19.83
N ILE A 77 -22.17 -2.40 -19.05
CA ILE A 77 -23.46 -2.83 -18.50
C ILE A 77 -24.56 -2.77 -19.57
N THR A 78 -24.58 -1.70 -20.36
CA THR A 78 -25.61 -1.49 -21.40
C THR A 78 -25.37 -2.33 -22.65
N ASN A 79 -24.11 -2.65 -22.97
CA ASN A 79 -23.73 -3.50 -24.09
C ASN A 79 -22.60 -4.49 -23.69
N PRO A 80 -22.95 -5.65 -23.10
CA PRO A 80 -21.99 -6.63 -22.60
C PRO A 80 -21.04 -7.20 -23.66
N GLY A 81 -21.39 -7.09 -24.95
CA GLY A 81 -20.56 -7.57 -26.06
C GLY A 81 -19.43 -6.62 -26.44
N ASN A 82 -19.52 -5.34 -26.06
CA ASN A 82 -18.50 -4.35 -26.38
C ASN A 82 -17.44 -4.29 -25.27
N LYS A 83 -16.20 -4.67 -25.59
CA LYS A 83 -15.05 -4.63 -24.66
C LYS A 83 -14.17 -3.38 -24.79
N GLY A 84 -14.50 -2.44 -25.68
CA GLY A 84 -13.69 -1.23 -25.88
C GLY A 84 -13.56 -0.35 -24.64
N TRP A 85 -14.51 -0.44 -23.71
CA TRP A 85 -14.43 0.27 -22.42
C TRP A 85 -13.21 -0.14 -21.57
N ILE A 86 -12.69 -1.37 -21.75
CA ILE A 86 -11.52 -1.88 -21.02
C ILE A 86 -10.28 -1.11 -21.46
N ASP A 87 -10.11 -0.89 -22.77
CA ASP A 87 -8.98 -0.16 -23.34
C ASP A 87 -9.07 1.33 -23.03
N ASP A 88 -10.27 1.92 -23.13
CA ASP A 88 -10.52 3.31 -22.72
C ASP A 88 -10.14 3.53 -21.25
N LEU A 89 -10.58 2.62 -20.37
CA LEU A 89 -10.28 2.71 -18.94
C LEU A 89 -8.79 2.44 -18.66
N ARG A 90 -8.16 1.51 -19.39
CA ARG A 90 -6.71 1.27 -19.29
C ARG A 90 -5.94 2.53 -19.59
N LEU A 91 -6.28 3.20 -20.70
CA LEU A 91 -5.62 4.42 -21.13
C LEU A 91 -5.78 5.53 -20.09
N LEU A 92 -6.99 5.73 -19.57
CA LEU A 92 -7.26 6.74 -18.55
C LEU A 92 -6.47 6.48 -17.27
N VAL A 93 -6.54 5.27 -16.73
CA VAL A 93 -5.82 4.89 -15.50
C VAL A 93 -4.30 4.98 -15.70
N SER A 94 -3.79 4.50 -16.84
CA SER A 94 -2.37 4.63 -17.21
C SER A 94 -1.93 6.08 -17.33
N SER A 95 -2.76 6.98 -17.86
CA SER A 95 -2.41 8.40 -18.03
C SER A 95 -2.40 9.20 -16.72
N SER A 96 -3.15 8.73 -15.73
CA SER A 96 -3.26 9.38 -14.42
C SER A 96 -2.25 8.86 -13.40
N LEU A 97 -1.56 7.76 -13.70
CA LEU A 97 -0.54 7.17 -12.85
C LEU A 97 0.87 7.48 -13.37
N PRO A 98 1.85 7.69 -12.47
CA PRO A 98 3.26 7.69 -12.84
C PRO A 98 3.66 6.46 -13.66
N PRO A 99 4.58 6.59 -14.63
CA PRO A 99 4.93 5.52 -15.57
C PRO A 99 5.65 4.33 -14.90
N GLU A 100 6.22 4.54 -13.72
CA GLU A 100 6.95 3.51 -12.95
C GLU A 100 6.00 2.55 -12.20
N LEU A 101 4.71 2.89 -12.09
CA LEU A 101 3.74 2.08 -11.37
C LEU A 101 3.08 1.05 -12.27
N VAL A 102 2.92 -0.14 -11.72
CA VAL A 102 2.04 -1.18 -12.26
C VAL A 102 0.70 -1.17 -11.54
N PHE A 103 -0.37 -1.43 -12.28
CA PHE A 103 -1.71 -1.50 -11.73
C PHE A 103 -2.52 -2.67 -12.27
N ASN A 104 -3.42 -3.17 -11.44
CA ASN A 104 -4.48 -4.10 -11.78
C ASN A 104 -5.77 -3.62 -11.13
N MET A 105 -6.77 -3.32 -11.95
CA MET A 105 -8.08 -2.87 -11.55
C MET A 105 -9.11 -3.92 -11.96
N THR A 106 -9.87 -4.45 -11.01
CA THR A 106 -11.00 -5.34 -11.29
C THR A 106 -12.30 -4.69 -10.87
N ILE A 107 -13.30 -4.76 -11.75
CA ILE A 107 -14.58 -4.08 -11.58
C ILE A 107 -15.69 -5.11 -11.51
N TYR A 108 -16.56 -4.91 -10.53
CA TYR A 108 -17.73 -5.72 -10.26
C TYR A 108 -18.97 -4.83 -10.27
N ARG A 109 -20.07 -5.37 -10.77
CA ARG A 109 -21.42 -4.85 -10.49
C ARG A 109 -21.95 -5.57 -9.26
N VAL A 110 -22.56 -4.83 -8.35
CA VAL A 110 -23.24 -5.41 -7.19
C VAL A 110 -24.72 -5.49 -7.50
N ASP A 111 -25.25 -6.70 -7.57
CA ASP A 111 -26.67 -6.95 -7.73
C ASP A 111 -27.28 -7.25 -6.35
N PHE A 112 -28.37 -6.56 -6.02
CA PHE A 112 -29.10 -6.76 -4.77
C PHE A 112 -30.46 -7.39 -5.06
N ASN A 113 -30.74 -8.54 -4.44
CA ASN A 113 -32.05 -9.17 -4.51
C ASN A 113 -32.87 -8.80 -3.26
N PRO A 114 -33.85 -7.88 -3.37
CA PRO A 114 -34.64 -7.44 -2.21
C PRO A 114 -35.56 -8.53 -1.65
N ALA A 115 -35.89 -9.57 -2.42
CA ALA A 115 -36.75 -10.66 -1.95
C ALA A 115 -36.01 -11.66 -1.05
N SER A 116 -34.71 -11.88 -1.29
CA SER A 116 -33.88 -12.81 -0.52
C SER A 116 -32.88 -12.12 0.41
N GLY A 117 -32.67 -10.81 0.27
CA GLY A 117 -31.62 -10.05 0.97
C GLY A 117 -30.20 -10.39 0.50
N ALA A 118 -30.05 -11.19 -0.56
CA ALA A 118 -28.74 -11.62 -1.05
C ALA A 118 -28.08 -10.53 -1.90
N THR A 119 -26.76 -10.40 -1.74
CA THR A 119 -25.89 -9.58 -2.59
C THR A 119 -25.00 -10.49 -3.43
N SER A 120 -24.87 -10.17 -4.73
CA SER A 120 -23.95 -10.89 -5.62
C SER A 120 -23.02 -9.92 -6.35
N PHE A 121 -21.75 -10.32 -6.46
CA PHE A 121 -20.75 -9.58 -7.21
C PHE A 121 -20.60 -10.19 -8.60
N VAL A 122 -21.05 -9.46 -9.61
CA VAL A 122 -20.92 -9.86 -11.01
C VAL A 122 -19.67 -9.20 -11.58
N LYS A 123 -18.64 -9.98 -11.88
CA LYS A 123 -17.40 -9.46 -12.48
C LYS A 123 -17.70 -8.91 -13.88
N LEU A 124 -17.42 -7.63 -14.09
CA LEU A 124 -17.56 -6.96 -15.39
C LEU A 124 -16.28 -7.10 -16.23
N GLY A 125 -15.13 -6.90 -15.60
CA GLY A 125 -13.84 -6.97 -16.29
C GLY A 125 -12.66 -6.63 -15.38
N SER A 126 -11.46 -6.87 -15.90
CA SER A 126 -10.21 -6.49 -15.26
C SER A 126 -9.37 -5.71 -16.26
N VAL A 127 -8.67 -4.69 -15.78
CA VAL A 127 -7.82 -3.78 -16.54
C VAL A 127 -6.46 -3.75 -15.86
N ALA A 128 -5.39 -4.07 -16.58
CA ALA A 128 -4.03 -4.02 -16.04
C ALA A 128 -3.06 -3.47 -17.07
N ASN A 129 -2.00 -2.78 -16.62
CA ASN A 129 -0.94 -2.31 -17.50
C ASN A 129 0.19 -3.35 -17.72
N SER A 130 0.25 -4.38 -16.88
CA SER A 130 1.28 -5.42 -16.87
C SER A 130 0.66 -6.79 -16.54
N ASP A 131 1.41 -7.86 -16.79
CA ASP A 131 0.97 -9.22 -16.44
C ASP A 131 1.36 -9.54 -14.99
N PHE A 132 0.39 -9.39 -14.08
CA PHE A 132 0.54 -9.67 -12.64
C PHE A 132 0.88 -11.14 -12.32
N SER A 133 0.78 -12.05 -13.29
CA SER A 133 1.19 -13.46 -13.12
C SER A 133 2.70 -13.67 -13.26
N ARG A 134 3.40 -12.70 -13.85
CA ARG A 134 4.82 -12.82 -14.26
C ARG A 134 5.75 -11.81 -13.60
N ILE A 135 5.20 -10.80 -12.94
CA ILE A 135 5.97 -9.73 -12.29
C ILE A 135 6.08 -9.97 -10.80
N GLN A 136 7.22 -9.61 -10.22
CA GLN A 136 7.38 -9.53 -8.78
C GLN A 136 7.17 -8.08 -8.35
N LEU A 137 6.24 -7.87 -7.41
CA LEU A 137 5.99 -6.57 -6.83
C LEU A 137 6.90 -6.41 -5.60
N TYR A 138 7.73 -5.37 -5.59
CA TYR A 138 8.52 -5.03 -4.40
C TYR A 138 7.65 -4.38 -3.33
N GLU A 139 6.76 -3.50 -3.77
CA GLU A 139 5.79 -2.80 -2.94
C GLU A 139 4.46 -2.74 -3.66
N SER A 140 3.39 -3.03 -2.94
CA SER A 140 2.05 -3.01 -3.51
C SER A 140 1.01 -2.66 -2.46
N GLU A 141 -0.03 -1.98 -2.89
CA GLU A 141 -1.17 -1.62 -2.08
C GLU A 141 -2.46 -1.92 -2.83
N SER A 142 -3.43 -2.52 -2.13
CA SER A 142 -4.74 -2.86 -2.72
C SER A 142 -5.84 -2.08 -2.01
N VAL A 143 -6.62 -1.34 -2.80
CA VAL A 143 -7.70 -0.48 -2.34
C VAL A 143 -9.02 -0.90 -2.95
N THR A 144 -10.08 -0.85 -2.14
CA THR A 144 -11.45 -1.09 -2.58
C THR A 144 -12.23 0.21 -2.58
N TYR A 145 -13.01 0.46 -3.64
CA TYR A 145 -13.81 1.66 -3.79
C TYR A 145 -15.20 1.30 -4.32
N THR A 146 -16.22 1.79 -3.63
CA THR A 146 -17.62 1.58 -4.00
C THR A 146 -18.16 2.87 -4.56
N TYR A 147 -18.67 2.80 -5.79
CA TYR A 147 -19.25 3.92 -6.50
C TYR A 147 -20.72 3.63 -6.81
N VAL A 148 -21.60 4.60 -6.58
CA VAL A 148 -23.00 4.51 -6.98
C VAL A 148 -23.20 5.41 -8.19
N ALA A 149 -23.60 4.82 -9.32
CA ALA A 149 -23.87 5.58 -10.53
C ALA A 149 -25.09 6.48 -10.31
N THR A 150 -24.86 7.79 -10.32
CA THR A 150 -25.91 8.80 -10.08
C THR A 150 -26.31 9.54 -11.35
N SER A 151 -25.47 9.48 -12.41
CA SER A 151 -25.67 10.18 -13.67
C SER A 151 -26.24 9.31 -14.79
N ASP A 152 -26.80 9.98 -15.80
CA ASP A 152 -27.35 9.44 -17.06
C ASP A 152 -26.27 8.64 -17.83
N PRO A 153 -26.52 7.44 -18.41
CA PRO A 153 -27.82 6.92 -18.89
C PRO A 153 -28.75 6.40 -17.79
N ASP A 154 -30.07 6.65 -17.89
CA ASP A 154 -31.14 6.05 -17.05
C ASP A 154 -30.98 4.54 -16.81
N LYS A 155 -30.32 3.83 -17.73
CA LYS A 155 -30.05 2.39 -17.66
C LYS A 155 -29.01 1.97 -16.61
N VAL A 156 -28.18 2.89 -16.13
CA VAL A 156 -27.08 2.61 -15.19
C VAL A 156 -27.30 3.27 -13.84
N ARG A 157 -28.33 4.12 -13.73
CA ARG A 157 -28.64 4.90 -12.53
C ARG A 157 -29.02 3.98 -11.36
N GLY A 158 -28.45 4.28 -10.19
CA GLY A 158 -28.66 3.50 -8.97
C GLY A 158 -27.87 2.19 -8.92
N MET A 159 -27.08 1.87 -9.96
CA MET A 159 -26.20 0.71 -9.92
C MET A 159 -24.99 0.95 -9.03
N VAL A 160 -24.64 -0.07 -8.27
CA VAL A 160 -23.47 -0.05 -7.39
C VAL A 160 -22.32 -0.76 -8.11
N ILE A 161 -21.23 -0.04 -8.31
CA ILE A 161 -19.99 -0.50 -8.91
C ILE A 161 -18.99 -0.69 -7.77
N TYR A 162 -18.43 -1.89 -7.68
CA TYR A 162 -17.40 -2.24 -6.72
C TYR A 162 -16.07 -2.43 -7.44
N ILE A 163 -15.06 -1.66 -7.05
CA ILE A 163 -13.77 -1.57 -7.73
C ILE A 163 -12.69 -2.04 -6.77
N VAL A 164 -11.84 -2.94 -7.24
CA VAL A 164 -10.63 -3.38 -6.55
C VAL A 164 -9.45 -2.92 -7.38
N LEU A 165 -8.65 -1.99 -6.85
CA LEU A 165 -7.45 -1.46 -7.50
C LEU A 165 -6.22 -1.87 -6.70
N THR A 166 -5.31 -2.58 -7.34
CA THR A 166 -3.99 -2.88 -6.83
C THR A 166 -2.96 -2.03 -7.57
N LEU A 167 -2.19 -1.24 -6.84
CA LEU A 167 -1.04 -0.48 -7.34
C LEU A 167 0.25 -1.06 -6.77
N GLY A 168 1.35 -0.95 -7.51
CA GLY A 168 2.65 -1.31 -6.97
C GLY A 168 3.82 -0.92 -7.87
N PHE A 169 5.02 -1.13 -7.37
CA PHE A 169 6.25 -1.03 -8.14
C PHE A 169 6.69 -2.43 -8.56
N ALA A 170 6.88 -2.62 -9.87
CA ALA A 170 7.46 -3.83 -10.41
C ALA A 170 8.98 -3.67 -10.51
N GLY A 171 9.72 -4.77 -10.42
CA GLY A 171 11.04 -4.83 -11.05
C GLY A 171 11.57 -6.24 -11.17
#